data_AF-A0A4V0E4E6-F1
#
_entry.id   AF-A0A4V0E4E6-F1
#
_cell.length_a   1.000
_cell.length_b   1.000
_cell.length_c   1.000
_cell.angle_alpha   90.00
_cell.angle_beta   90.00
_cell.angle_gamma   90.00
#
_symmetry.space_group_name_H-M   'P 1'
#
loop_
_entity.id
_entity.type
_entity.pdbx_description
1 polymer ?
#
loop_
_entity_poly.entity_id
_entity_poly.type
_entity_poly.pdbx_seq_one_letter_code
_entity_poly.pdbx_strand_id
1 'polypeptide(L)' 'MIKVLKEFYDLKAGMVRKEGDTFEETKERFDEINTALPEFVEWEDKTTEVTETSPYYV' A
#
# COMPACT_ATOMS: atom_id res chain seq x y z
N MET A 1 4.02 -0.44 0.57
CA MET A 1 2.70 -1.07 0.38
C MET A 1 1.82 -0.06 -0.34
N ILE A 2 0.89 -0.53 -1.15
CA ILE A 2 -0.10 0.33 -1.80
C ILE A 2 -1.41 0.21 -1.02
N LYS A 3 -1.95 1.34 -0.61
CA LYS A 3 -3.27 1.45 0.00
C LYS A 3 -4.25 2.03 -0.99
N VAL A 4 -5.44 1.45 -1.05
CA VAL A 4 -6.51 1.87 -1.95
C VAL A 4 -7.37 2.93 -1.26
N LEU A 5 -7.43 4.12 -1.85
CA LEU A 5 -8.26 5.24 -1.36
C LEU A 5 -9.64 5.28 -2.02
N LYS A 6 -9.78 4.72 -3.23
CA LYS A 6 -11.03 4.66 -4.00
C LYS A 6 -11.10 3.32 -4.72
N GLU A 7 -12.26 2.68 -4.77
CA GLU A 7 -12.43 1.40 -5.46
C GLU A 7 -12.07 1.50 -6.96
N PHE A 8 -11.32 0.53 -7.48
CA PHE A 8 -11.03 0.42 -8.92
C PHE A 8 -10.83 -1.02 -9.36
N TYR A 9 -10.95 -1.28 -10.66
CA TYR A 9 -10.61 -2.57 -11.24
C TYR A 9 -9.14 -2.58 -11.67
N ASP A 10 -8.32 -3.40 -11.01
CA ASP A 10 -6.91 -3.59 -11.34
C ASP A 10 -6.79 -4.55 -12.53
N LEU A 11 -6.56 -3.99 -13.72
CA LEU A 11 -6.43 -4.75 -14.96
C LEU A 11 -5.26 -5.74 -14.95
N LYS A 12 -4.20 -5.48 -14.18
CA LYS A 12 -3.01 -6.34 -14.13
C LYS A 12 -3.21 -7.51 -13.16
N ALA A 13 -3.88 -7.25 -12.03
CA ALA A 13 -4.26 -8.30 -11.08
C ALA A 13 -5.54 -9.05 -11.49
N GLY A 14 -6.34 -8.49 -12.40
CA GLY A 14 -7.61 -9.06 -12.86
C GLY A 14 -8.72 -9.02 -11.82
N MET A 15 -8.65 -8.11 -10.83
CA MET A 15 -9.59 -8.06 -9.70
C MET A 15 -9.98 -6.64 -9.31
N VAL A 16 -11.12 -6.51 -8.62
CA VAL A 16 -11.53 -5.24 -7.99
C VAL A 16 -10.72 -5.04 -6.70
N ARG A 17 -10.10 -3.86 -6.56
CA ARG A 17 -9.45 -3.36 -5.35
C ARG A 17 -10.44 -2.45 -4.64
N LYS A 18 -10.81 -2.77 -3.41
CA LYS A 18 -11.80 -1.99 -2.64
C LYS A 18 -11.11 -0.87 -1.87
N GLU A 19 -11.85 0.20 -1.61
CA GLU A 19 -11.40 1.25 -0.71
C GLU A 19 -11.03 0.67 0.67
N GLY A 20 -9.85 1.04 1.16
CA GLY A 20 -9.27 0.53 2.40
C GLY A 20 -8.42 -0.74 2.24
N ASP A 21 -8.45 -1.41 1.08
CA ASP A 21 -7.55 -2.55 0.83
C ASP A 21 -6.09 -2.09 0.79
N THR A 22 -5.19 -2.95 1.27
CA THR A 22 -3.74 -2.77 1.13
C THR A 22 -3.12 -3.97 0.45
N PHE A 23 -2.08 -3.74 -0.35
CA PHE A 23 -1.36 -4.80 -1.04
C PHE A 23 0.13 -4.49 -1.21
N GLU A 24 0.93 -5.55 -1.19
CA GLU A 24 2.38 -5.47 -1.37
C GLU A 24 2.73 -5.44 -2.86
N GLU A 25 3.26 -4.31 -3.31
CA GLU A 25 3.70 -4.09 -4.69
C GLU A 25 4.88 -3.11 -4.72
N THR A 26 5.54 -2.99 -5.86
CA THR A 26 6.69 -2.09 -6.04
C THR A 26 6.27 -0.63 -6.17
N LYS A 27 7.21 0.29 -5.92
CA LYS A 27 6.98 1.73 -6.10
C LYS A 27 6.65 2.07 -7.56
N GLU A 28 7.26 1.36 -8.50
CA GLU A 28 6.94 1.48 -9.93
C GLU A 28 5.47 1.16 -10.23
N ARG A 29 4.91 0.11 -9.61
CA ARG A 29 3.50 -0.24 -9.76
C ARG A 29 2.59 0.84 -9.16
N PHE A 30 2.99 1.41 -8.02
CA PHE A 30 2.28 2.54 -7.43
C PHE A 30 2.29 3.76 -8.36
N ASP A 31 3.44 4.14 -8.92
CA ASP A 31 3.56 5.30 -9.79
C ASP A 31 2.76 5.11 -11.09
N GLU A 32 2.71 3.90 -11.64
CA GLU A 32 1.86 3.54 -12.79
C GLU A 32 0.38 3.80 -12.46
N ILE A 33 -0.10 3.27 -11.34
CA ILE A 33 -1.50 3.42 -10.92
C ILE A 33 -1.80 4.89 -10.60
N ASN A 34 -0.94 5.57 -9.85
CA ASN A 34 -1.15 6.97 -9.45
C ASN A 34 -1.07 7.94 -10.65
N THR A 35 -0.31 7.60 -11.70
CA THR A 35 -0.28 8.38 -12.94
C THR A 35 -1.57 8.22 -13.74
N ALA A 36 -2.09 6.98 -13.85
CA ALA A 36 -3.33 6.72 -14.58
C ALA A 36 -4.59 7.13 -13.80
N LEU A 37 -4.57 6.94 -12.48
CA LEU A 37 -5.64 7.14 -11.53
C LEU A 37 -5.11 7.92 -10.31
N PRO A 38 -4.91 9.24 -10.46
CA PRO A 38 -4.45 10.06 -9.35
C PRO A 38 -5.45 10.03 -8.20
N GLU A 39 -4.93 9.99 -6.96
CA GLU A 39 -5.72 9.92 -5.71
C GLU A 39 -6.51 8.61 -5.49
N PHE A 40 -6.31 7.57 -6.29
CA PHE A 40 -6.92 6.26 -6.04
C PHE A 40 -6.09 5.40 -5.09
N VAL A 41 -4.81 5.70 -4.98
CA VAL A 41 -3.88 4.93 -4.16
C VAL A 41 -2.93 5.84 -3.39
N GLU A 42 -2.52 5.38 -2.22
CA GLU A 42 -1.47 5.98 -1.40
C GLU A 42 -0.34 4.97 -1.20
N TRP A 43 0.89 5.46 -1.14
CA TRP A 43 2.04 4.64 -0.80
C TRP A 43 2.26 4.68 0.71
N GLU A 44 1.98 3.57 1.38
CA GLU A 44 2.34 3.37 2.79
C GLU A 44 3.69 2.65 2.84
N ASP A 45 4.73 3.33 3.33
CA ASP A 45 5.97 2.65 3.66
C ASP A 45 5.67 1.59 4.72
N LYS A 46 6.32 0.43 4.61
CA LYS A 46 6.30 -0.56 5.70
C LYS A 46 6.96 0.13 6.89
N THR A 47 6.18 0.79 7.74
CA THR A 47 6.56 0.99 9.13
C THR A 47 6.67 -0.42 9.68
N THR A 48 7.90 -0.96 9.63
CA THR A 48 8.32 -1.99 10.56
C THR A 48 7.93 -1.43 11.92
N GLU A 49 6.89 -2.00 12.52
CA GLU A 49 6.62 -1.82 13.93
C GLU A 49 7.93 -2.20 14.60
N VAL A 50 8.71 -1.20 15.00
CA VAL A 50 9.92 -1.42 15.77
C VAL A 50 9.38 -1.89 17.10
N THR A 51 9.24 -3.21 17.26
CA THR A 51 9.23 -3.81 18.58
C THR A 51 10.62 -3.58 19.14
N GLU A 52 10.94 -2.34 19.52
CA GLU A 52 11.93 -2.04 20.54
C GLU A 52 11.36 -2.63 21.84
N THR A 53 11.41 -3.95 21.97
CA THR A 53 11.53 -4.56 23.29
C THR A 53 12.89 -4.10 23.79
N SER A 54 12.88 -2.92 24.42
CA SER A 54 14.02 -2.33 25.09
C SER A 54 14.75 -3.41 25.88
N PRO A 55 16.07 -3.60 25.70
CA PRO A 55 16.82 -4.35 26.68
C PRO A 55 16.82 -3.53 27.98
N TYR A 56 16.83 -4.23 29.12
CA TYR A 56 17.01 -3.75 30.50
C TYR A 56 15.78 -3.52 31.38
N TYR A 57 15.69 -4.37 32.41
CA TYR A 57 15.57 -4.15 33.88
C TYR A 57 15.08 -5.51 34.45
N VAL A 58 15.66 -6.22 35.44
CA VAL A 58 16.71 -6.05 36.47
C VAL A 58 17.35 -7.42 36.75
#